data_AF-A0A8S0H4D7-F1
#
_entry.id   AF-A0A8S0H4D7-F1
#
_cell.length_a   1.000
_cell.length_b   1.000
_cell.length_c   1.000
_cell.angle_alpha   90.00
_cell.angle_beta   90.00
_cell.angle_gamma   90.00
#
_symmetry.space_group_name_H-M   'P 1'
#
loop_
_entity.id
_entity.type
_entity.pdbx_description
1 polymer ?
#
loop_
_entity_poly.entity_id
_entity_poly.type
_entity_poly.pdbx_seq_one_letter_code
_entity_poly.pdbx_strand_id
1 'polypeptide(L)'
;MVERVKPTRVVLDSLSEIRLLAQSSLRYRRQILAIKHYFVRYDATVLLLDDLTTESLDKTVHSVAHGVIRLEELTPSYGAERRRIRVVKYRGQKYRGGFHDFTIMGDGVQVFPRLVAAEHRGQYQRLTLTSGITEMDALLGAASRPAPAP
;
A
#
# COMPACT_ATOMS: atom_id res chain seq x y z
N MET A 1 -18.27 4.55 25.42
CA MET A 1 -18.65 4.30 24.00
C MET A 1 -18.05 2.99 23.49
N VAL A 2 -16.73 2.79 23.60
CA VAL A 2 -16.07 1.53 23.17
C VAL A 2 -16.65 0.30 23.87
N GLU A 3 -16.85 0.34 25.19
CA GLU A 3 -17.45 -0.77 25.96
C GLU A 3 -18.88 -1.11 25.54
N ARG A 4 -19.62 -0.11 25.07
CA ARG A 4 -21.01 -0.26 24.63
C ARG A 4 -21.10 -0.79 23.18
N VAL A 5 -20.21 -0.31 22.31
CA VAL A 5 -20.23 -0.58 20.86
C VAL A 5 -19.43 -1.83 20.50
N LYS A 6 -18.43 -2.21 21.30
CA LYS A 6 -17.53 -3.36 21.08
C LYS A 6 -17.01 -3.41 19.62
N PRO A 7 -16.32 -2.36 19.14
CA PRO A 7 -15.92 -2.28 17.75
C PRO A 7 -14.85 -3.32 17.40
N THR A 8 -14.96 -3.91 16.21
CA THR A 8 -13.91 -4.77 15.63
C THR A 8 -12.80 -3.97 14.96
N ARG A 9 -13.10 -2.72 14.56
CA ARG A 9 -12.17 -1.80 13.90
C ARG A 9 -12.31 -0.39 14.45
N VAL A 10 -11.18 0.27 14.69
CA VAL A 10 -11.12 1.65 15.19
C VAL A 10 -10.13 2.41 14.33
N VAL A 11 -10.51 3.60 13.87
CA VAL A 11 -9.61 4.52 13.16
C VAL A 11 -9.44 5.76 14.02
N LEU A 12 -8.20 6.13 14.30
CA LEU A 12 -7.85 7.36 15.01
C LEU A 12 -7.18 8.32 14.02
N ASP A 13 -7.89 9.38 13.68
CA ASP A 13 -7.47 10.43 12.76
C ASP A 13 -7.47 11.79 13.50
N SER A 14 -6.35 12.47 13.72
CA SER A 14 -4.96 12.08 13.46
C SER A 14 -4.14 12.02 14.76
N LEU A 15 -2.97 11.38 14.72
CA LEU A 15 -2.04 11.33 15.85
C LEU A 15 -1.40 12.69 16.18
N SER A 16 -1.53 13.68 15.29
CA SER A 16 -0.94 15.01 15.41
C SER A 16 -1.43 15.76 16.65
N GLU A 17 -2.72 15.62 16.97
CA GLU A 17 -3.31 16.20 18.17
C GLU A 17 -2.72 15.60 19.45
N ILE A 18 -2.58 14.27 19.49
CA ILE A 18 -1.97 13.56 20.62
C ILE A 18 -0.50 13.98 20.76
N ARG A 19 0.19 14.18 19.64
CA ARG A 19 1.59 14.64 19.61
C ARG A 19 1.72 16.05 20.16
N LEU A 20 0.84 16.98 19.76
CA LEU A 20 0.83 18.36 20.25
C LEU A 20 0.64 18.41 21.76
N LEU A 21 -0.31 17.63 22.29
CA LEU A 21 -0.58 17.54 23.72
C LEU A 21 0.56 16.88 24.51
N ALA A 22 1.25 15.91 23.91
CA ALA A 22 2.29 15.16 24.59
C ALA A 22 3.56 15.97 24.85
N GLN A 23 3.87 17.01 24.05
CA GLN A 23 5.00 17.94 24.22
C GLN A 23 6.42 17.29 24.39
N SER A 24 6.55 15.97 24.32
CA SER A 24 7.82 15.23 24.34
C SER A 24 7.64 13.82 23.75
N SER A 25 8.71 13.28 23.17
CA SER A 25 8.70 11.96 22.51
C SER A 25 8.37 10.80 23.46
N LEU A 26 8.86 10.85 24.70
CA LEU A 26 8.57 9.85 25.73
C LEU A 26 7.11 9.87 26.17
N ARG A 27 6.53 11.07 26.37
CA ARG A 27 5.10 11.21 26.70
C ARG A 27 4.23 10.71 25.54
N TYR A 28 4.58 11.08 24.31
CA TYR A 28 3.88 10.62 23.11
C TYR A 28 3.89 9.09 23.00
N ARG A 29 5.07 8.46 23.15
CA ARG A 29 5.20 7.00 23.15
C ARG A 29 4.31 6.33 24.20
N ARG A 30 4.28 6.86 25.42
CA ARG A 30 3.45 6.34 26.52
C ARG A 30 1.97 6.43 26.18
N GLN A 31 1.52 7.52 25.55
CA GLN A 31 0.12 7.66 25.11
C GLN A 31 -0.24 6.62 24.04
N ILE A 32 0.60 6.45 23.02
CA ILE A 32 0.37 5.43 21.98
C ILE A 32 0.36 4.02 22.57
N LEU A 33 1.24 3.72 23.54
CA LEU A 33 1.22 2.45 24.26
C LEU A 33 -0.06 2.26 25.09
N ALA A 34 -0.54 3.30 25.76
CA ALA A 34 -1.78 3.24 26.52
C ALA A 34 -2.97 2.94 25.60
N ILE A 35 -3.06 3.61 24.45
CA ILE A 35 -4.08 3.33 23.42
C ILE A 35 -4.00 1.88 22.95
N LYS A 36 -2.80 1.41 22.60
CA LYS A 36 -2.59 0.01 22.20
C LYS A 36 -3.07 -0.96 23.28
N HIS A 37 -2.63 -0.79 24.52
CA HIS A 37 -3.00 -1.68 25.63
C HIS A 37 -4.49 -1.65 25.95
N TYR A 38 -5.15 -0.50 25.78
CA TYR A 38 -6.59 -0.37 25.94
C TYR A 38 -7.32 -1.23 24.91
N PHE A 39 -7.03 -1.06 23.62
CA PHE A 39 -7.75 -1.77 22.54
C PHE A 39 -7.40 -3.25 22.39
N VAL A 40 -6.21 -3.68 22.84
CA VAL A 40 -5.87 -5.12 22.89
C VAL A 40 -6.87 -5.92 23.73
N ARG A 41 -7.46 -5.31 24.78
CA ARG A 41 -8.46 -5.98 25.63
C ARG A 41 -9.83 -6.17 24.94
N TYR A 42 -10.06 -5.44 23.85
CA TYR A 42 -11.32 -5.45 23.10
C TYR A 42 -11.22 -6.22 21.78
N ASP A 43 -10.09 -6.88 21.50
CA ASP A 43 -9.80 -7.58 20.25
C ASP A 43 -10.08 -6.73 18.99
N ALA A 44 -9.84 -5.42 19.10
CA ALA A 44 -10.11 -4.46 18.05
C ALA A 44 -8.86 -4.20 17.21
N THR A 45 -9.01 -4.13 15.89
CA THR A 45 -7.94 -3.66 15.00
C THR A 45 -7.94 -2.13 14.97
N VAL A 46 -6.84 -1.53 15.40
CA VAL A 46 -6.70 -0.06 15.45
C VAL A 46 -5.80 0.43 14.32
N LEU A 47 -6.33 1.34 13.50
CA LEU A 47 -5.59 2.11 12.51
C LEU A 47 -5.31 3.51 13.06
N LEU A 48 -4.07 3.94 12.98
CA LEU A 48 -3.63 5.27 13.44
C LEU A 48 -3.12 6.04 12.22
N LEU A 49 -3.56 7.28 12.04
CA LEU A 49 -3.12 8.14 10.95
C LEU A 49 -2.12 9.17 11.47
N ASP A 50 -0.93 9.22 10.85
CA ASP A 50 0.15 10.16 11.15
C ASP A 50 0.44 10.98 9.89
N ASP A 51 0.52 12.29 10.04
CA ASP A 51 0.75 13.26 8.97
C ASP A 51 2.25 13.47 8.66
N LEU A 52 3.15 12.73 9.33
CA LEU A 52 4.60 12.73 9.09
C LEU A 52 5.24 14.13 9.20
N THR A 53 4.65 15.07 9.94
CA THR A 53 5.16 16.45 10.03
C THR A 53 6.47 16.57 10.81
N THR A 54 7.01 15.48 11.38
CA THR A 54 8.20 15.53 12.23
C THR A 54 9.04 14.25 12.13
N GLU A 55 10.03 14.25 11.23
CA GLU A 55 10.88 13.09 10.91
C GLU A 55 11.57 12.42 12.13
N SER A 56 11.86 13.19 13.18
CA SER A 56 12.57 12.69 14.37
C SER A 56 11.69 11.85 15.30
N LEU A 57 10.38 12.11 15.35
CA LEU A 57 9.45 11.38 16.21
C LEU A 57 8.83 10.15 15.55
N ASP A 58 8.85 10.05 14.21
CA ASP A 58 8.36 8.92 13.41
C ASP A 58 8.92 7.57 13.91
N LYS A 59 10.19 7.55 14.33
CA LYS A 59 10.87 6.34 14.83
C LYS A 59 10.21 5.76 16.08
N THR A 60 9.48 6.58 16.85
CA THR A 60 8.90 6.20 18.14
C THR A 60 7.57 5.46 18.00
N VAL A 61 6.76 5.81 16.99
CA VAL A 61 5.45 5.19 16.67
C VAL A 61 5.60 3.95 15.78
N HIS A 62 6.58 4.02 14.85
CA HIS A 62 7.31 2.83 14.42
C HIS A 62 7.90 2.16 15.68
N SER A 63 8.60 1.05 15.76
CA SER A 63 8.85 0.36 17.07
C SER A 63 7.61 -0.13 17.90
N VAL A 64 6.58 0.68 18.21
CA VAL A 64 5.39 0.29 18.99
C VAL A 64 4.32 -0.38 18.13
N ALA A 65 4.08 0.14 16.93
CA ALA A 65 3.07 -0.39 16.00
C ALA A 65 3.42 -1.81 15.49
N HIS A 66 2.40 -2.64 15.22
CA HIS A 66 2.57 -3.97 14.61
C HIS A 66 2.79 -3.90 13.11
N GLY A 67 2.00 -3.08 12.41
CA GLY A 67 2.17 -2.74 11.00
C GLY A 67 2.44 -1.25 10.83
N VAL A 68 3.21 -0.89 9.81
CA VAL A 68 3.34 0.50 9.36
C VAL A 68 3.24 0.51 7.84
N ILE A 69 2.31 1.30 7.34
CA ILE A 69 2.10 1.56 5.93
C ILE A 69 2.43 3.03 5.70
N ARG A 70 3.29 3.30 4.72
CA ARG A 70 3.69 4.66 4.36
C ARG A 70 3.13 5.01 3.00
N LEU A 71 2.46 6.14 2.94
CA LEU A 71 1.97 6.76 1.71
C LEU A 71 2.89 7.95 1.41
N GLU A 72 3.31 8.07 0.16
CA GLU A 72 4.21 9.12 -0.31
C GLU A 72 3.61 9.71 -1.60
N GLU A 73 3.59 11.04 -1.67
CA GLU A 73 3.27 11.78 -2.88
C GLU A 73 4.56 12.34 -3.47
N LEU A 74 4.75 12.12 -4.77
CA LEU A 74 5.90 12.59 -5.51
C LEU A 74 5.41 13.53 -6.60
N THR A 75 5.91 14.76 -6.57
CA THR A 75 5.68 15.77 -7.60
C THR A 75 6.95 15.88 -8.45
N PRO A 76 7.12 15.06 -9.51
CA PRO A 76 8.28 15.14 -10.37
C PRO A 76 8.32 16.50 -11.09
N SER A 77 9.51 16.94 -11.49
CA SER A 77 9.71 18.19 -12.25
C SER A 77 9.00 18.21 -13.61
N TYR A 78 8.61 17.04 -14.11
CA TYR A 78 7.83 16.85 -15.32
C TYR A 78 6.92 15.63 -15.20
N GLY A 79 5.71 15.73 -15.74
CA GLY A 79 4.70 14.67 -15.70
C GLY A 79 3.68 14.83 -14.57
N ALA A 80 2.78 13.85 -14.46
CA ALA A 80 1.73 13.84 -13.44
C ALA A 80 2.28 13.47 -12.05
N GLU A 81 1.59 13.95 -11.01
CA GLU A 81 1.83 13.52 -9.63
C GLU A 81 1.75 12.00 -9.51
N ARG A 82 2.66 11.44 -8.72
CA ARG A 82 2.73 10.00 -8.49
C ARG A 82 2.57 9.69 -7.02
N ARG A 83 1.55 8.91 -6.71
CA ARG A 83 1.27 8.42 -5.36
C ARG A 83 1.76 6.99 -5.20
N ARG A 84 2.56 6.76 -4.16
CA ARG A 84 3.16 5.46 -3.85
C ARG A 84 2.87 5.04 -2.42
N ILE A 85 2.61 3.76 -2.25
CA ILE A 85 2.40 3.12 -0.96
C ILE A 85 3.45 2.03 -0.76
N ARG A 86 3.96 1.90 0.46
CA ARG A 86 4.80 0.77 0.85
C ARG A 86 4.47 0.28 2.25
N VAL A 87 4.60 -1.02 2.46
CA VAL A 87 4.59 -1.60 3.80
C VAL A 87 6.00 -1.49 4.37
N VAL A 88 6.17 -0.68 5.43
CA VAL A 88 7.47 -0.47 6.08
C VAL A 88 7.81 -1.66 6.96
N LYS A 89 6.81 -2.15 7.72
CA LYS A 89 6.90 -3.34 8.54
C LYS A 89 5.52 -3.95 8.69
N TYR A 90 5.49 -5.26 8.90
CA TYR A 90 4.31 -5.97 9.37
C TYR A 90 4.75 -7.16 10.22
N ARG A 91 4.57 -7.07 11.53
CA ARG A 91 5.00 -8.13 12.45
C ARG A 91 4.12 -9.38 12.26
N GLY A 92 4.76 -10.54 12.18
CA GLY A 92 4.07 -11.84 12.17
C GLY A 92 3.48 -12.26 10.82
N GLN A 93 3.65 -11.47 9.75
CA GLN A 93 3.24 -11.89 8.40
C GLN A 93 4.26 -11.47 7.34
N LYS A 94 4.33 -12.26 6.25
CA LYS A 94 5.03 -11.84 5.04
C LYS A 94 4.22 -10.77 4.32
N TYR A 95 4.90 -9.81 3.73
CA TYR A 95 4.29 -8.75 2.93
C TYR A 95 5.11 -8.51 1.68
N ARG A 96 4.48 -7.93 0.65
CA ARG A 96 5.17 -7.50 -0.56
C ARG A 96 5.94 -6.21 -0.26
N GLY A 97 7.25 -6.28 -0.39
CA GLY A 97 8.14 -5.15 -0.20
C GLY A 97 8.18 -4.23 -1.42
N GLY A 98 8.84 -3.08 -1.25
CA GLY A 98 8.99 -2.07 -2.30
C GLY A 98 7.79 -1.13 -2.41
N PHE A 99 7.84 -0.27 -3.42
CA PHE A 99 6.77 0.67 -3.72
C PHE A 99 5.71 0.03 -4.62
N HIS A 100 4.46 0.29 -4.27
CA HIS A 100 3.27 0.03 -5.06
C HIS A 100 2.66 1.38 -5.44
N ASP A 101 2.17 1.53 -6.66
CA ASP A 101 1.49 2.76 -7.04
C ASP A 101 0.05 2.71 -6.52
N PHE A 102 -0.54 3.85 -6.21
CA PHE A 102 -1.96 3.92 -5.90
C PHE A 102 -2.58 5.19 -6.49
N THR A 103 -3.89 5.16 -6.69
CA THR A 103 -4.66 6.35 -7.05
C THR A 103 -5.84 6.50 -6.09
N ILE A 104 -6.37 7.73 -5.99
CA ILE A 104 -7.59 8.02 -5.25
C ILE A 104 -8.63 8.42 -6.27
N MET A 105 -9.68 7.61 -6.41
CA MET A 105 -10.80 7.83 -7.29
C MET A 105 -12.07 8.12 -6.47
N GLY A 106 -13.18 8.44 -7.13
CA GLY A 106 -14.45 8.74 -6.44
C GLY A 106 -14.97 7.59 -5.58
N ASP A 107 -14.56 6.35 -5.86
CA ASP A 107 -14.89 5.13 -5.12
C ASP A 107 -13.85 4.75 -4.05
N GLY A 108 -12.77 5.53 -3.90
CA GLY A 108 -11.76 5.37 -2.85
C GLY A 108 -10.34 5.13 -3.36
N VAL A 109 -9.55 4.43 -2.54
CA VAL A 109 -8.12 4.17 -2.81
C VAL A 109 -7.95 2.87 -3.59
N GLN A 110 -7.39 2.95 -4.80
CA GLN A 110 -7.00 1.79 -5.59
C GLN A 110 -5.48 1.61 -5.58
N VAL A 111 -5.00 0.45 -5.11
CA VAL A 111 -3.58 0.12 -5.07
C VAL A 111 -3.23 -0.83 -6.22
N PHE A 112 -2.13 -0.53 -6.91
CA PHE A 112 -1.54 -1.34 -7.98
C PHE A 112 -0.26 -2.01 -7.46
N PRO A 113 -0.34 -3.30 -7.06
CA PRO A 113 0.83 -4.02 -6.58
C PRO A 113 1.92 -4.06 -7.65
N ARG A 114 3.17 -3.95 -7.23
CA ARG A 114 4.31 -4.08 -8.14
C ARG A 114 4.28 -5.49 -8.77
N LEU A 115 4.37 -5.54 -10.08
CA LEU A 115 4.57 -6.79 -10.81
C LEU A 115 5.97 -7.34 -10.51
N VAL A 116 6.01 -8.50 -9.85
CA VAL A 116 7.24 -9.29 -9.74
C VAL A 116 7.22 -10.26 -10.92
N ALA A 117 8.08 -10.03 -11.91
CA ALA A 117 8.16 -10.83 -13.14
C ALA A 117 8.34 -12.34 -12.87
N ALA A 118 8.95 -12.70 -11.74
CA ALA A 118 9.14 -14.09 -11.32
C ALA A 118 7.83 -14.81 -10.89
N GLU A 119 6.80 -14.08 -10.44
CA GLU A 119 5.52 -14.66 -10.00
C GLU A 119 4.54 -14.89 -11.18
N HIS A 120 4.79 -14.27 -12.33
CA HIS A 120 3.93 -14.36 -13.52
C HIS A 120 4.53 -15.28 -14.61
N ARG A 121 5.10 -16.42 -14.20
CA ARG A 121 5.35 -17.54 -15.12
C ARG A 121 4.05 -18.30 -15.35
N GLY A 122 3.06 -17.62 -15.93
CA GLY A 122 1.92 -18.31 -16.51
C GLY A 122 2.39 -19.20 -17.65
N GLN A 123 1.70 -20.31 -17.89
CA GLN A 123 1.84 -21.05 -19.14
C GLN A 123 1.32 -20.15 -20.25
N TYR A 124 2.22 -19.35 -20.85
CA TYR A 124 1.88 -18.58 -22.04
C TYR A 124 1.71 -19.57 -23.19
N GLN A 125 0.48 -19.73 -23.69
CA GLN A 125 0.31 -20.25 -25.03
C GLN A 125 0.92 -19.22 -25.99
N ARG A 126 1.99 -19.62 -26.68
CA ARG A 126 2.51 -18.85 -27.82
C ARG A 126 1.49 -18.95 -28.93
N LEU A 127 0.57 -17.99 -28.96
CA LEU A 127 -0.32 -17.76 -30.08
C LEU A 127 0.33 -16.68 -30.96
N THR A 128 0.52 -17.01 -32.23
CA THR A 128 0.92 -16.03 -33.23
C THR A 128 -0.29 -15.19 -33.57
N LEU A 129 -0.23 -13.89 -33.26
CA LEU A 129 -1.24 -12.92 -33.70
C LEU A 129 -0.75 -12.27 -35.00
N THR A 130 -1.64 -12.15 -35.97
CA THR A 130 -1.37 -11.43 -37.22
C THR A 130 -1.54 -9.94 -36.98
N SER A 131 -0.62 -9.12 -37.50
CA SER A 131 -0.76 -7.67 -37.49
C SER A 131 -1.78 -7.15 -38.52
N GLY A 132 -2.17 -7.99 -39.49
CA GLY A 132 -3.02 -7.61 -40.61
C GLY A 132 -2.25 -6.96 -41.77
N ILE A 133 -0.94 -6.81 -41.64
CA ILE A 133 -0.03 -6.27 -42.67
C ILE A 133 1.00 -7.36 -42.99
N THR A 134 0.94 -7.87 -44.22
CA THR A 134 1.73 -9.04 -44.64
C THR A 134 3.23 -8.82 -44.52
N GLU A 135 3.71 -7.62 -44.84
CA GLU A 135 5.12 -7.24 -44.76
C GLU A 135 5.62 -7.22 -43.31
N MET A 136 4.76 -6.80 -42.38
CA MET A 136 5.11 -6.73 -40.95
C MET A 136 5.11 -8.12 -40.31
N ASP A 137 4.19 -8.99 -40.70
CA ASP A 137 4.16 -10.39 -40.24
C ASP A 137 5.38 -11.17 -40.76
N ALA A 138 5.82 -10.91 -41.99
CA ALA A 138 7.03 -11.50 -42.57
C ALA A 138 8.31 -11.06 -41.84
N LEU A 139 8.40 -9.79 -41.42
CA LEU A 139 9.54 -9.27 -40.67
C LEU A 139 9.60 -9.80 -39.22
N LEU A 140 8.45 -10.06 -38.60
CA LEU A 140 8.35 -10.54 -37.21
C LEU A 140 8.43 -12.07 -37.07
N GLY A 141 8.61 -12.80 -38.18
CA GLY A 141 8.72 -14.27 -38.19
C GLY A 141 7.40 -14.99 -37.91
N ALA A 142 6.26 -14.28 -38.00
CA ALA A 142 4.94 -14.86 -37.90
C ALA A 142 4.59 -15.51 -39.25
N ALA A 143 4.99 -16.77 -39.43
CA ALA A 143 4.52 -17.55 -40.58
C ALA A 143 2.98 -17.65 -40.49
N SER A 144 2.30 -17.00 -41.43
CA SER A 144 0.86 -17.03 -41.59
C SER A 144 0.38 -18.46 -41.79
N ARG A 145 -0.10 -19.10 -40.73
CA ARG A 145 -0.99 -20.24 -40.88
C ARG A 145 -2.40 -19.73 -40.60
N PRO A 146 -3.26 -19.59 -41.63
CA PRO A 146 -4.65 -19.21 -41.39
C PRO A 146 -5.30 -20.25 -40.48
N ALA A 147 -5.95 -19.79 -39.41
CA ALA A 147 -6.83 -20.65 -38.62
C ALA A 147 -7.94 -21.17 -39.55
N PRO A 148 -8.32 -22.46 -39.48
CA PRO A 148 -9.48 -22.93 -40.22
C PRO A 148 -10.71 -22.15 -39.74
N ALA A 149 -11.50 -21.65 -40.70
CA ALA A 149 -12.83 -21.09 -40.46
C ALA A 149 -13.74 -22.15 -39.79
N PRO A 150 -14.77 -21.73 -39.02
CA PRO A 150 -15.65 -22.64 -38.27
C PRO A 150 -16.35 -23.69 -39.16
#